data_AF-A0A2V7I3W3-F1
#
_entry.id   AF-A0A2V7I3W3-F1
#
_cell.length_a   1.000
_cell.length_b   1.000
_cell.length_c   1.000
_cell.angle_alpha   90.00
_cell.angle_beta   90.00
_cell.angle_gamma   90.00
#
_symmetry.space_group_name_H-M   'P 1'
#
loop_
_entity.id
_entity.type
_entity.pdbx_description
1 polymer ?
#
loop_
_entity_poly.entity_id
_entity_poly.type
_entity_poly.pdbx_seq_one_letter_code
_entity_poly.pdbx_strand_id
1 'polypeptide(L)'
;MEAADKILILTPVKDAGQFLDGYFHSLSGLTYPRRLLSLGFLESDSRDDTFAELERRLPAAQRRFRRAGLWKKDFGYRIGPRTHRGAPQVQLMRRAVLGRSRNHLLFHALDDEDWVLWLDVDVVEYPPDVIERLLATGKHIVQPHCVLERGGKTFDKNAWRDHGKVHMDALRGAGGPVRLDAV
;
A
#
# COMPACT_ATOMS: atom_id res chain seq x y z
N MET A 1 -26.35 12.07 11.25
CA MET A 1 -25.39 11.48 10.30
C MET A 1 -24.08 11.34 11.04
N GLU A 2 -23.57 10.13 11.22
CA GLU A 2 -22.19 9.93 11.65
C GLU A 2 -21.26 10.69 10.70
N ALA A 3 -20.25 11.37 11.26
CA ALA A 3 -19.24 12.01 10.44
C ALA A 3 -18.45 10.90 9.73
N ALA A 4 -18.27 11.02 8.41
CA ALA A 4 -17.47 10.05 7.67
C ALA A 4 -15.99 10.15 8.07
N ASP A 5 -15.36 8.98 8.24
CA ASP A 5 -13.97 8.83 8.72
C ASP A 5 -12.92 9.49 7.82
N LYS A 6 -11.83 9.96 8.41
CA LYS A 6 -10.64 10.43 7.71
C LYS A 6 -9.69 9.26 7.47
N ILE A 7 -9.24 9.08 6.23
CA ILE A 7 -8.40 7.97 5.81
C ILE A 7 -7.04 8.49 5.33
N LEU A 8 -5.96 7.93 5.86
CA LEU A 8 -4.60 8.16 5.39
C LEU A 8 -4.14 7.01 4.49
N ILE A 9 -3.88 7.27 3.22
CA ILE A 9 -3.31 6.32 2.28
C ILE A 9 -1.79 6.45 2.29
N LEU A 10 -1.08 5.39 2.67
CA LEU A 10 0.37 5.35 2.78
C LEU A 10 1.00 4.44 1.75
N THR A 11 2.01 4.97 1.04
CA THR A 11 2.66 4.30 -0.08
C THR A 11 4.18 4.49 0.00
N PRO A 12 4.93 3.52 0.55
CA PRO A 12 6.37 3.48 0.38
C PRO A 12 6.71 3.15 -1.08
N VAL A 13 7.65 3.86 -1.68
CA VAL A 13 8.05 3.68 -3.09
C VAL A 13 9.55 3.49 -3.24
N LYS A 14 9.92 2.67 -4.22
CA LYS A 14 11.30 2.47 -4.66
C LYS A 14 11.31 2.01 -6.11
N ASP A 15 12.04 2.69 -6.99
CA ASP A 15 12.14 2.34 -8.42
C ASP A 15 10.75 2.16 -9.08
N ALA A 16 9.84 3.10 -8.84
CA ALA A 16 8.40 2.98 -9.13
C ALA A 16 7.87 3.95 -10.19
N GLY A 17 8.73 4.69 -10.90
CA GLY A 17 8.31 5.75 -11.83
C GLY A 17 7.27 5.27 -12.86
N GLN A 18 7.44 4.06 -13.39
CA GLN A 18 6.54 3.45 -14.38
C GLN A 18 5.10 3.21 -13.89
N PHE A 19 4.87 3.15 -12.57
CA PHE A 19 3.55 2.85 -11.99
C PHE A 19 2.77 4.11 -11.60
N LEU A 20 3.44 5.27 -11.53
CA LEU A 20 2.86 6.47 -10.93
C LEU A 20 1.60 6.95 -11.68
N ASP A 21 1.59 6.90 -13.02
CA ASP A 21 0.43 7.36 -13.78
C ASP A 21 -0.82 6.51 -13.51
N GLY A 22 -0.69 5.19 -13.54
CA GLY A 22 -1.78 4.27 -13.20
C GLY A 22 -2.22 4.37 -11.74
N TYR A 23 -1.25 4.58 -10.83
CA TYR A 23 -1.51 4.78 -9.41
C TYR A 23 -2.36 6.05 -9.15
N PHE A 24 -1.95 7.20 -9.68
CA PHE A 24 -2.70 8.45 -9.52
C PHE A 24 -4.06 8.44 -10.26
N HIS A 25 -4.15 7.73 -11.39
CA HIS A 25 -5.42 7.47 -12.06
C HIS A 25 -6.38 6.69 -11.14
N SER A 26 -5.90 5.61 -10.52
CA SER A 26 -6.70 4.77 -9.61
C SER A 26 -7.13 5.52 -8.36
N LEU A 27 -6.24 6.31 -7.73
CA LEU A 27 -6.59 7.19 -6.63
C LEU A 27 -7.66 8.22 -7.02
N SER A 28 -7.59 8.74 -8.25
CA SER A 28 -8.60 9.67 -8.76
C SER A 28 -9.93 8.98 -9.03
N GLY A 29 -9.95 7.67 -9.21
CA GLY A 29 -11.17 6.87 -9.40
C GLY A 29 -11.92 6.52 -8.11
N LEU A 30 -11.29 6.66 -6.94
CA LEU A 30 -11.91 6.33 -5.65
C LEU A 30 -13.23 7.10 -5.43
N THR A 31 -14.24 6.40 -4.94
CA THR A 31 -15.56 6.98 -4.60
C THR A 31 -15.56 7.68 -3.26
N TYR A 32 -14.64 7.32 -2.36
CA TYR A 32 -14.54 7.94 -1.04
C TYR A 32 -14.27 9.47 -1.15
N PRO A 33 -14.93 10.32 -0.35
CA PRO A 33 -14.79 11.77 -0.48
C PRO A 33 -13.34 12.25 -0.31
N ARG A 34 -12.77 12.86 -1.35
CA ARG A 34 -11.35 13.28 -1.36
C ARG A 34 -10.97 14.26 -0.24
N ARG A 35 -11.93 15.04 0.27
CA ARG A 35 -11.78 15.93 1.43
C ARG A 35 -11.52 15.17 2.76
N LEU A 36 -11.69 13.86 2.76
CA LEU A 36 -11.42 12.95 3.88
C LEU A 36 -10.22 12.04 3.62
N LEU A 37 -9.59 12.15 2.46
CA LEU A 37 -8.44 11.33 2.06
C LEU A 37 -7.15 12.15 2.19
N SER A 38 -6.23 11.67 3.01
CA SER A 38 -4.85 12.15 3.08
C SER A 38 -3.92 11.17 2.36
N LEU A 39 -2.87 11.66 1.70
CA LEU A 39 -1.86 10.85 1.02
C LEU A 39 -0.49 11.03 1.68
N GLY A 40 0.23 9.93 1.89
CA GLY A 40 1.61 9.94 2.35
C GLY A 40 2.51 9.06 1.49
N PHE A 41 3.56 9.66 0.94
CA PHE A 41 4.55 8.97 0.12
C PHE A 41 5.92 8.98 0.80
N LEU A 42 6.59 7.84 0.84
CA LEU A 42 8.01 7.78 1.22
C LEU A 42 8.82 7.14 0.12
N GLU A 43 9.71 7.90 -0.48
CA GLU A 43 10.71 7.36 -1.38
C GLU A 43 11.96 6.92 -0.61
N SER A 44 12.50 5.75 -0.97
CA SER A 44 13.68 5.18 -0.34
C SER A 44 14.56 4.41 -1.34
N ASP A 45 15.83 4.81 -1.45
CA ASP A 45 16.87 4.13 -2.20
C ASP A 45 16.55 3.89 -3.71
N SER A 46 15.70 4.72 -4.34
CA SER A 46 15.42 4.65 -5.79
C SER A 46 16.65 5.04 -6.60
N ARG A 47 16.72 4.47 -7.80
CA ARG A 47 17.78 4.70 -8.80
C ARG A 47 17.24 5.34 -10.07
N ASP A 48 15.91 5.50 -10.16
CA ASP A 48 15.20 6.19 -11.23
C ASP A 48 14.65 7.53 -10.73
N ASP A 49 13.89 8.22 -11.59
CA ASP A 49 13.31 9.52 -11.30
C ASP A 49 12.05 9.48 -10.40
N THR A 50 11.78 8.37 -9.69
CA THR A 50 10.56 8.21 -8.87
C THR A 50 10.31 9.39 -7.93
N PHE A 51 11.35 9.86 -7.23
CA PHE A 51 11.20 10.98 -6.30
C PHE A 51 10.81 12.28 -7.02
N ALA A 52 11.52 12.60 -8.12
CA ALA A 52 11.28 13.81 -8.88
C ALA A 52 9.90 13.80 -9.56
N GLU A 53 9.44 12.63 -10.02
CA GLU A 53 8.10 12.44 -10.57
C GLU A 53 7.00 12.63 -9.51
N LEU A 54 7.20 12.14 -8.28
CA LEU A 54 6.28 12.38 -7.16
C LEU A 54 6.27 13.86 -6.75
N GLU A 55 7.43 14.50 -6.68
CA GLU A 55 7.55 15.92 -6.36
C GLU A 55 6.80 16.79 -7.38
N ARG A 56 6.89 16.47 -8.68
CA ARG A 56 6.10 17.12 -9.74
C ARG A 56 4.58 16.98 -9.57
N ARG A 57 4.11 15.82 -9.08
CA ARG A 57 2.67 15.53 -8.91
C ARG A 57 2.11 16.05 -7.59
N LEU A 58 2.96 16.26 -6.58
CA LEU A 58 2.56 16.63 -5.22
C LEU A 58 1.66 17.89 -5.15
N PRO A 59 1.95 19.00 -5.86
CA PRO A 59 1.07 20.17 -5.81
C PRO A 59 -0.35 19.90 -6.31
N ALA A 60 -0.50 19.03 -7.32
CA ALA A 60 -1.82 18.65 -7.81
C ALA A 60 -2.57 17.78 -6.80
N ALA A 61 -1.87 16.86 -6.14
CA ALA A 61 -2.43 16.05 -5.06
C ALA A 61 -2.88 16.92 -3.87
N GLN A 62 -2.06 17.89 -3.46
CA GLN A 62 -2.39 18.82 -2.37
C GLN A 62 -3.64 19.68 -2.65
N ARG A 63 -3.95 19.98 -3.91
CA ARG A 63 -5.18 20.69 -4.29
C ARG A 63 -6.42 19.79 -4.32
N ARG A 64 -6.24 18.47 -4.47
CA ARG A 64 -7.32 17.51 -4.76
C ARG A 64 -7.76 16.74 -3.52
N PHE A 65 -6.83 16.44 -2.62
CA PHE A 65 -6.99 15.63 -1.43
C PHE A 65 -6.95 16.51 -0.17
N ARG A 66 -7.38 15.97 0.98
CA ARG A 66 -7.34 16.67 2.27
C ARG A 66 -5.94 17.15 2.61
N ARG A 67 -4.96 16.26 2.45
CA ARG A 67 -3.53 16.50 2.68
C ARG A 67 -2.72 15.56 1.79
N ALA A 68 -1.55 16.01 1.36
CA ALA A 68 -0.59 15.15 0.67
C ALA A 68 0.83 15.53 1.10
N GLY A 69 1.63 14.53 1.47
CA GLY A 69 3.02 14.68 1.89
C GLY A 69 3.94 13.71 1.15
N LEU A 70 5.16 14.17 0.89
CA LEU A 70 6.23 13.39 0.28
C LEU A 70 7.48 13.52 1.15
N TRP A 71 8.04 12.39 1.55
CA TRP A 71 9.29 12.31 2.31
C TRP A 71 10.30 11.45 1.56
N LYS A 72 11.59 11.65 1.88
CA LYS A 72 12.70 10.85 1.37
C LYS A 72 13.53 10.33 2.52
N LYS A 73 13.76 9.02 2.57
CA LYS A 73 14.66 8.40 3.55
C LYS A 73 15.35 7.18 2.97
N ASP A 74 16.65 7.28 2.76
CA ASP A 74 17.47 6.16 2.32
C ASP A 74 17.90 5.30 3.52
N PHE A 75 17.79 3.98 3.36
CA PHE A 75 18.23 2.99 4.35
C PHE A 75 19.44 2.18 3.87
N GLY A 76 20.01 2.55 2.72
CA GLY A 76 21.21 1.92 2.15
C GLY A 76 20.93 0.53 1.59
N TYR A 77 19.67 0.21 1.27
CA TYR A 77 19.34 -1.11 0.75
C TYR A 77 19.66 -1.21 -0.73
N ARG A 78 20.78 -1.87 -1.05
CA ARG A 78 21.21 -2.15 -2.43
C ARG A 78 21.30 -3.65 -2.64
N ILE A 79 20.59 -4.15 -3.66
CA ILE A 79 20.74 -5.52 -4.12
C ILE A 79 21.77 -5.49 -5.24
N GLY A 80 22.86 -6.25 -5.08
CA GLY A 80 23.85 -6.38 -6.14
C GLY A 80 23.24 -6.99 -7.40
N PRO A 81 23.71 -6.64 -8.61
CA PRO A 81 23.11 -7.05 -9.87
C PRO A 81 23.03 -8.58 -10.09
N ARG A 82 23.85 -9.36 -9.38
CA ARG A 82 23.88 -10.83 -9.43
C ARG A 82 23.12 -11.52 -8.30
N THR A 83 22.48 -10.77 -7.41
CA THR A 83 21.81 -11.33 -6.22
C THR A 83 20.33 -11.56 -6.49
N HIS A 84 19.88 -12.82 -6.40
CA HIS A 84 18.48 -13.16 -6.59
C HIS A 84 17.62 -12.54 -5.47
N ARG A 85 16.66 -11.69 -5.84
CA ARG A 85 15.80 -10.98 -4.88
C ARG A 85 15.01 -11.94 -3.98
N GLY A 86 14.73 -13.16 -4.44
CA GLY A 86 14.01 -14.19 -3.69
C GLY A 86 14.86 -14.99 -2.69
N ALA A 87 16.18 -14.78 -2.62
CA ALA A 87 17.02 -15.50 -1.66
C ALA A 87 16.58 -15.15 -0.21
N PRO A 88 16.50 -16.13 0.72
CA PRO A 88 15.96 -15.90 2.06
C PRO A 88 16.61 -14.74 2.83
N GLN A 89 17.94 -14.63 2.77
CA GLN A 89 18.67 -13.53 3.43
C GLN A 89 18.33 -12.16 2.83
N VAL A 90 18.17 -12.10 1.50
CA VAL A 90 17.79 -10.88 0.79
C VAL A 90 16.35 -10.48 1.12
N GLN A 91 15.45 -11.46 1.24
CA GLN A 91 14.08 -11.26 1.70
C GLN A 91 14.03 -10.69 3.12
N LEU A 92 14.83 -11.24 4.04
CA LEU A 92 14.90 -10.75 5.42
C LEU A 92 15.35 -9.28 5.46
N MET A 93 16.45 -8.95 4.78
CA MET A 93 16.94 -7.57 4.70
C MET A 93 15.91 -6.64 4.06
N ARG A 94 15.27 -7.07 2.97
CA ARG A 94 14.23 -6.29 2.28
C ARG A 94 13.06 -5.99 3.20
N ARG A 95 12.57 -7.00 3.93
CA ARG A 95 11.45 -6.85 4.87
C ARG A 95 11.82 -5.94 6.04
N ALA A 96 13.04 -6.05 6.56
CA ALA A 96 13.53 -5.16 7.61
C ALA A 96 13.62 -3.69 7.14
N VAL A 97 14.07 -3.45 5.91
CA VAL A 97 14.07 -2.10 5.31
C VAL A 97 12.65 -1.61 5.10
N LEU A 98 11.78 -2.41 4.48
CA LEU A 98 10.38 -2.04 4.25
C LEU A 98 9.65 -1.72 5.57
N GLY A 99 9.88 -2.49 6.63
CA GLY A 99 9.33 -2.20 7.97
C GLY A 99 9.81 -0.84 8.51
N ARG A 100 11.10 -0.53 8.36
CA ARG A 100 11.63 0.80 8.73
C ARG A 100 11.04 1.93 7.89
N SER A 101 10.88 1.72 6.58
CA SER A 101 10.22 2.68 5.68
C SER A 101 8.77 2.92 6.08
N ARG A 102 7.99 1.87 6.36
CA ARG A 102 6.61 1.98 6.81
C ARG A 102 6.50 2.73 8.14
N ASN A 103 7.34 2.40 9.12
CA ASN A 103 7.35 3.13 10.40
C ASN A 103 7.69 4.61 10.19
N HIS A 104 8.74 4.92 9.42
CA HIS A 104 9.14 6.29 9.15
C HIS A 104 8.02 7.08 8.47
N LEU A 105 7.41 6.51 7.42
CA LEU A 105 6.31 7.15 6.71
C LEU A 105 5.09 7.38 7.63
N LEU A 106 4.67 6.37 8.40
CA LEU A 106 3.53 6.48 9.31
C LEU A 106 3.74 7.60 10.34
N PHE A 107 4.90 7.65 11.00
CA PHE A 107 5.17 8.67 12.03
C PHE A 107 5.28 10.10 11.49
N HIS A 108 5.61 10.26 10.21
CA HIS A 108 5.65 11.58 9.57
C HIS A 108 4.30 12.00 8.97
N ALA A 109 3.53 11.02 8.50
CA ALA A 109 2.31 11.28 7.77
C ALA A 109 1.06 11.26 8.65
N LEU A 110 0.96 10.42 9.68
CA LEU A 110 -0.24 10.32 10.51
C LEU A 110 -0.48 11.59 11.33
N ASP A 111 -1.71 12.08 11.30
CA ASP A 111 -2.18 13.21 12.09
C ASP A 111 -3.52 12.86 12.76
N ASP A 112 -4.62 13.50 12.36
CA ASP A 112 -5.96 13.30 12.91
C ASP A 112 -6.81 12.29 12.09
N GLU A 113 -6.18 11.40 11.33
CA GLU A 113 -6.88 10.36 10.57
C GLU A 113 -7.37 9.20 11.45
N ASP A 114 -8.56 8.68 11.14
CA ASP A 114 -9.22 7.60 11.87
C ASP A 114 -8.74 6.22 11.39
N TRP A 115 -8.35 6.11 10.12
CA TRP A 115 -7.84 4.87 9.52
C TRP A 115 -6.62 5.07 8.63
N VAL A 116 -5.81 4.02 8.51
CA VAL A 116 -4.68 3.94 7.59
C VAL A 116 -4.91 2.84 6.56
N LEU A 117 -4.80 3.19 5.27
CA LEU A 117 -4.76 2.24 4.17
C LEU A 117 -3.32 2.16 3.64
N TRP A 118 -2.67 1.02 3.83
CA TRP A 118 -1.42 0.71 3.14
C TRP A 118 -1.73 0.28 1.71
N LEU A 119 -1.26 1.06 0.73
CA LEU A 119 -1.49 0.80 -0.68
C LEU A 119 -0.16 0.85 -1.42
N ASP A 120 0.30 -0.31 -1.87
CA ASP A 120 1.53 -0.40 -2.67
C ASP A 120 1.28 0.20 -4.08
N VAL A 121 2.30 0.88 -4.61
CA VAL A 121 2.21 1.65 -5.86
C VAL A 121 1.99 0.78 -7.10
N ASP A 122 2.33 -0.52 -7.02
CA ASP A 122 2.20 -1.51 -8.09
C ASP A 122 0.87 -2.28 -8.04
N VAL A 123 -0.05 -1.93 -7.13
CA VAL A 123 -1.44 -2.42 -7.19
C VAL A 123 -2.18 -1.66 -8.28
N VAL A 124 -2.26 -2.27 -9.46
CA VAL A 124 -2.77 -1.64 -10.68
C VAL A 124 -4.30 -1.59 -10.79
N GLU A 125 -5.02 -2.39 -10.01
CA GLU A 125 -6.48 -2.46 -10.13
C GLU A 125 -7.15 -2.84 -8.80
N TYR A 126 -8.16 -2.07 -8.41
CA TYR A 126 -9.07 -2.34 -7.30
C TYR A 126 -10.42 -1.64 -7.57
N PRO A 127 -11.53 -2.10 -6.97
CA PRO A 127 -12.82 -1.45 -7.20
C PRO A 127 -12.81 -0.01 -6.64
N PRO A 128 -13.47 0.96 -7.29
CA PRO A 128 -13.51 2.37 -6.84
C PRO A 128 -13.98 2.58 -5.39
N ASP A 129 -14.82 1.70 -4.89
CA ASP A 129 -15.41 1.68 -3.55
C ASP A 129 -14.63 0.78 -2.57
N VAL A 130 -13.34 0.53 -2.83
CA VAL A 130 -12.50 -0.36 -1.99
C VAL A 130 -12.46 0.09 -0.52
N ILE A 131 -12.40 1.39 -0.25
CA ILE A 131 -12.31 1.93 1.12
C ILE A 131 -13.60 1.62 1.88
N GLU A 132 -14.74 1.92 1.26
CA GLU A 132 -16.07 1.65 1.79
C GLU A 132 -16.26 0.16 2.09
N ARG A 133 -15.81 -0.73 1.19
CA ARG A 133 -15.87 -2.19 1.39
C ARG A 133 -15.01 -2.65 2.56
N LEU A 134 -13.83 -2.07 2.74
CA LEU A 134 -12.93 -2.43 3.85
C LEU A 134 -13.51 -1.96 5.19
N LEU A 135 -14.00 -0.73 5.26
CA LEU A 135 -14.66 -0.19 6.45
C LEU A 135 -15.91 -1.01 6.82
N ALA A 136 -16.71 -1.40 5.83
CA ALA A 136 -17.93 -2.20 6.03
C ALA A 136 -17.67 -3.58 6.66
N THR A 137 -16.42 -4.07 6.67
CA THR A 137 -16.09 -5.32 7.36
C THR A 137 -16.19 -5.21 8.90
N GLY A 138 -16.13 -3.99 9.44
CA GLY A 138 -16.14 -3.73 10.89
C GLY A 138 -14.95 -4.35 11.62
N LYS A 139 -13.83 -4.61 10.94
CA LYS A 139 -12.60 -5.19 11.52
C LYS A 139 -11.54 -4.12 11.71
N HIS A 140 -10.76 -4.25 12.79
CA HIS A 140 -9.66 -3.31 13.07
C HIS A 140 -8.51 -3.41 12.06
N ILE A 141 -8.30 -4.61 11.49
CA ILE A 141 -7.31 -4.88 10.45
C ILE A 141 -7.96 -5.80 9.42
N VAL A 142 -7.91 -5.40 8.15
CA VAL A 142 -8.43 -6.16 7.03
C VAL A 142 -7.46 -6.08 5.86
N GLN A 143 -7.22 -7.21 5.21
CA GLN A 143 -6.37 -7.30 4.02
C GLN A 143 -7.19 -7.83 2.83
N PRO A 144 -7.25 -7.12 1.69
CA PRO A 144 -7.80 -7.64 0.46
C PRO A 144 -6.99 -8.83 -0.09
N HIS A 145 -7.65 -9.72 -0.83
CA HIS A 145 -6.96 -10.78 -1.56
C HIS A 145 -6.31 -10.23 -2.83
N CYS A 146 -5.01 -9.94 -2.77
CA CYS A 146 -4.23 -9.51 -3.94
C CYS A 146 -3.87 -10.69 -4.86
N VAL A 147 -4.18 -10.55 -6.14
CA VAL A 147 -4.05 -11.59 -7.18
C VAL A 147 -3.32 -11.04 -8.40
N LEU A 148 -2.72 -11.91 -9.21
CA LEU A 148 -2.05 -11.49 -10.46
C LEU A 148 -3.05 -11.03 -11.53
N GLU A 149 -4.19 -11.69 -11.57
CA GLU A 149 -5.30 -11.42 -12.50
C GLU A 149 -6.61 -11.62 -11.73
N ARG A 150 -7.68 -10.92 -12.11
CA ARG A 150 -8.99 -11.06 -11.46
C ARG A 150 -9.44 -12.52 -11.44
N GLY A 151 -9.68 -13.06 -10.24
CA GLY A 151 -10.03 -14.47 -10.03
C GLY A 151 -8.86 -15.47 -10.18
N GLY A 152 -7.67 -15.01 -10.56
CA GLY A 152 -6.49 -15.83 -10.83
C GLY A 152 -5.70 -16.22 -9.58
N LYS A 153 -4.39 -16.46 -9.74
CA LYS A 153 -3.51 -16.93 -8.67
C LYS A 153 -3.28 -15.85 -7.60
N THR A 154 -3.21 -16.27 -6.34
CA THR A 154 -2.77 -15.43 -5.22
C THR A 154 -1.39 -14.86 -5.53
N PHE A 155 -1.28 -13.54 -5.51
CA PHE A 155 -0.01 -12.84 -5.63
C PHE A 155 0.63 -12.69 -4.26
N ASP A 156 -0.11 -12.07 -3.32
CA ASP A 156 0.41 -11.84 -1.98
C ASP A 156 0.24 -13.08 -1.09
N LYS A 157 1.35 -13.77 -0.86
CA LYS A 157 1.43 -14.94 0.02
C LYS A 157 1.70 -14.58 1.48
N ASN A 158 1.75 -13.30 1.84
CA ASN A 158 1.86 -12.86 3.23
C ASN A 158 0.56 -13.02 4.01
N ALA A 159 -0.59 -13.09 3.32
CA ALA A 159 -1.85 -13.48 3.93
C ALA A 159 -1.95 -15.00 4.00
N TRP A 160 -1.86 -15.56 5.22
CA TRP A 160 -1.89 -16.99 5.43
C TRP A 160 -2.48 -17.42 6.78
N ARG A 161 -2.81 -18.71 6.86
CA ARG A 161 -3.16 -19.47 8.07
C ARG A 161 -2.28 -20.72 8.19
N ASP A 162 -2.31 -21.37 9.35
CA ASP A 162 -1.57 -22.60 9.66
C ASP A 162 -0.09 -22.49 9.27
N HIS A 163 0.59 -21.51 9.86
CA HIS A 163 2.03 -21.30 9.70
C HIS A 163 2.50 -21.20 8.24
N GLY A 164 1.68 -20.60 7.37
CA GLY A 164 2.00 -20.38 5.96
C GLY A 164 1.57 -21.51 5.02
N LYS A 165 0.87 -22.54 5.51
CA LYS A 165 0.41 -23.67 4.67
C LYS A 165 -0.88 -23.37 3.91
N VAL A 166 -1.73 -22.50 4.46
CA VAL A 166 -3.01 -22.14 3.85
C VAL A 166 -2.98 -20.68 3.42
N HIS A 167 -3.10 -20.44 2.12
CA HIS A 167 -3.15 -19.10 1.52
C HIS A 167 -4.56 -18.73 1.07
N MET A 168 -4.73 -17.45 0.69
CA MET A 168 -6.02 -16.86 0.35
C MET A 168 -6.79 -17.55 -0.79
N ASP A 169 -6.10 -18.23 -1.72
CA ASP A 169 -6.73 -19.03 -2.78
C ASP A 169 -7.54 -20.20 -2.24
N ALA A 170 -7.08 -20.85 -1.17
CA ALA A 170 -7.81 -21.92 -0.49
C ALA A 170 -8.98 -21.40 0.38
N LEU A 171 -9.05 -20.08 0.60
CA LEU A 171 -10.05 -19.42 1.43
C LEU A 171 -11.13 -18.70 0.60
N ARG A 172 -11.08 -18.82 -0.73
CA ARG A 172 -12.11 -18.26 -1.63
C ARG A 172 -13.48 -18.87 -1.34
N GLY A 173 -14.53 -18.08 -1.51
CA GLY A 173 -15.91 -18.55 -1.38
C GLY A 173 -16.42 -18.69 0.06
N ALA A 174 -15.64 -18.29 1.07
CA ALA A 174 -16.03 -18.36 2.49
C ALA A 174 -17.21 -17.44 2.89
N GLY A 175 -17.78 -16.67 1.96
CA GLY A 175 -18.98 -15.84 2.20
C GLY A 175 -18.75 -14.57 3.02
N GLY A 176 -17.51 -14.27 3.42
CA GLY A 176 -17.15 -13.08 4.20
C GLY A 176 -15.67 -13.03 4.55
N PRO A 177 -15.26 -12.09 5.41
CA PRO A 177 -13.89 -12.01 5.90
C PRO A 177 -13.49 -13.29 6.65
N VAL A 178 -12.30 -13.80 6.37
CA VAL A 178 -11.71 -14.96 7.03
C VAL A 178 -10.63 -14.51 8.01
N ARG A 179 -10.48 -15.21 9.13
CA ARG A 179 -9.39 -14.95 10.07
C ARG A 179 -8.07 -15.44 9.48
N LEU A 180 -7.07 -14.58 9.46
CA LEU A 180 -5.68 -14.91 9.11
C LEU A 180 -4.83 -15.01 10.39
N ASP A 181 -3.78 -15.82 10.32
CA ASP A 181 -2.77 -15.93 11.39
C ASP A 181 -1.64 -14.93 11.16
N ALA A 182 -1.39 -14.59 9.89
CA ALA A 182 -0.53 -13.49 9.51
C ALA A 182 -1.13 -12.14 9.89
N VAL A 183 -0.26 -11.24 10.37
CA VAL A 183 -0.53 -9.81 10.59
C VAL A 183 0.64 -9.02 10.04
#